data_AF-A0A369VR14-F1
#
_entry.id   AF-A0A369VR14-F1
#
_cell.length_a   1.000
_cell.length_b   1.000
_cell.length_c   1.000
_cell.angle_alpha   90.00
_cell.angle_beta   90.00
_cell.angle_gamma   90.00
#
_symmetry.space_group_name_H-M   'P 1'
#
loop_
_entity.id
_entity.type
_entity.pdbx_description
1 polymer ?
#
loop_
_entity_poly.entity_id
_entity_poly.type
_entity_poly.pdbx_seq_one_letter_code
_entity_poly.pdbx_strand_id
1 'polypeptide(L)'
;MDFISILSIFVLACFVGYYVVWSVTPALHTPLMAVTNAISSVIIVGALIAAAASGAGAAGGTSKWLGLLAVVLASVNIFGGFAVTQRMLAMYRKKAPAGAQK
;
A
#
# COMPACT_ATOMS: atom_id res chain seq x y z
N MET A 1 7.42 9.39 -20.71
CA MET A 1 5.98 9.16 -20.98
C MET A 1 5.34 10.50 -21.21
N ASP A 2 4.70 10.68 -22.35
CA ASP A 2 3.87 11.83 -22.67
C ASP A 2 2.61 11.86 -21.79
N PHE A 3 2.01 13.05 -21.66
CA PHE A 3 0.81 13.25 -20.83
C PHE A 3 -0.35 12.35 -21.25
N ILE A 4 -0.56 12.19 -22.57
CA ILE A 4 -1.64 11.37 -23.12
C ILE A 4 -1.44 9.90 -22.70
N SER A 5 -0.21 9.39 -22.75
CA SER A 5 0.10 8.04 -22.24
C SER A 5 -0.16 7.88 -20.75
N ILE A 6 0.28 8.82 -19.89
CA ILE A 6 0.04 8.75 -18.43
C ILE A 6 -1.45 8.80 -18.11
N LEU A 7 -2.19 9.69 -18.79
CA LEU A 7 -3.63 9.81 -18.64
C LEU A 7 -4.36 8.53 -19.08
N SER A 8 -3.93 7.94 -20.19
CA SER A 8 -4.47 6.67 -20.68
C SER A 8 -4.25 5.53 -19.68
N ILE A 9 -3.04 5.42 -19.12
CA ILE A 9 -2.71 4.43 -18.08
C ILE A 9 -3.57 4.66 -16.83
N PHE A 10 -3.74 5.90 -16.40
CA PHE A 10 -4.57 6.24 -15.25
C PHE A 10 -6.03 5.81 -15.45
N VAL A 11 -6.63 6.14 -16.60
CA VAL A 11 -8.02 5.75 -16.92
C VAL A 11 -8.16 4.24 -16.97
N LEU A 12 -7.25 3.53 -17.66
CA LEU A 12 -7.28 2.07 -17.72
C LEU A 12 -7.10 1.42 -16.34
N ALA A 13 -6.23 1.97 -15.49
CA ALA A 13 -6.04 1.50 -14.12
C ALA A 13 -7.32 1.63 -13.27
N CYS A 14 -8.10 2.71 -13.46
CA CYS A 14 -9.40 2.88 -12.80
C CYS A 14 -10.39 1.78 -13.22
N PHE A 15 -10.49 1.46 -14.52
CA PHE A 15 -11.32 0.36 -15.01
C PHE A 15 -10.89 -0.97 -14.38
N VAL A 16 -9.60 -1.29 -14.39
CA VAL A 16 -9.07 -2.51 -13.77
C VAL A 16 -9.42 -2.56 -12.29
N GLY A 17 -9.19 -1.47 -11.55
CA GLY A 17 -9.49 -1.38 -10.12
C GLY A 17 -10.97 -1.64 -9.81
N TYR A 18 -11.88 -1.08 -10.62
CA TYR A 18 -13.32 -1.32 -10.49
C TYR A 18 -13.69 -2.79 -10.63
N TYR A 19 -13.25 -3.46 -11.70
CA TYR A 19 -13.57 -4.87 -11.94
C TYR A 19 -12.93 -5.82 -10.91
N VAL A 20 -11.73 -5.49 -10.41
CA VAL A 20 -11.05 -6.25 -9.36
C VAL A 20 -11.82 -6.18 -8.04
N VAL A 21 -12.28 -5.00 -7.64
CA VAL A 21 -13.03 -4.83 -6.37
C VAL A 21 -14.45 -5.40 -6.47
N TRP A 22 -15.09 -5.33 -7.64
CA TRP A 22 -16.44 -5.88 -7.83
C TRP A 22 -16.49 -7.41 -7.71
N SER A 23 -15.39 -8.09 -8.02
CA SER A 23 -15.32 -9.56 -8.07
C SER A 23 -14.93 -10.21 -6.74
N VAL A 24 -15.02 -9.48 -5.63
CA VAL A 24 -14.67 -9.98 -4.28
C VAL A 24 -15.88 -10.64 -3.60
N THR A 25 -15.63 -11.68 -2.82
CA THR A 25 -16.69 -12.33 -2.03
C THR A 25 -17.16 -11.42 -0.89
N PRO A 26 -18.47 -11.31 -0.57
CA PRO A 26 -18.97 -10.37 0.43
C PRO A 26 -18.31 -10.48 1.82
N ALA A 27 -17.95 -11.70 2.21
CA ALA A 27 -17.26 -11.96 3.48
C ALA A 27 -15.85 -11.35 3.56
N LEU A 28 -15.25 -10.93 2.44
CA LEU A 28 -13.89 -10.41 2.35
C LEU A 28 -13.82 -8.87 2.23
N HIS A 29 -14.94 -8.13 2.22
CA HIS A 29 -14.88 -6.66 2.12
C HIS A 29 -14.09 -6.00 3.25
N THR A 30 -14.18 -6.52 4.48
CA THR A 30 -13.41 -5.97 5.61
C THR A 30 -11.90 -6.26 5.47
N PRO A 31 -11.46 -7.50 5.18
CA PRO A 31 -10.06 -7.77 4.79
C PRO A 31 -9.58 -6.96 3.58
N LEU A 32 -10.43 -6.76 2.57
CA LEU A 32 -10.12 -5.97 1.37
C LEU A 32 -9.86 -4.52 1.72
N MET A 33 -10.68 -3.92 2.60
CA MET A 33 -10.45 -2.56 3.09
C MET A 33 -9.10 -2.44 3.80
N ALA A 34 -8.69 -3.44 4.56
CA ALA A 34 -7.38 -3.46 5.20
C ALA A 34 -6.24 -3.56 4.16
N VAL A 35 -6.39 -4.41 3.13
CA VAL A 35 -5.34 -4.55 2.11
C VAL A 35 -5.21 -3.30 1.24
N THR A 36 -6.31 -2.62 0.90
CA THR A 36 -6.24 -1.37 0.12
C THR A 36 -5.58 -0.25 0.91
N ASN A 37 -5.78 -0.21 2.24
CA ASN A 37 -5.02 0.68 3.12
C ASN A 37 -3.51 0.35 3.06
N ALA A 38 -3.13 -0.92 3.19
CA ALA A 38 -1.73 -1.32 3.07
C ALA A 38 -1.10 -1.00 1.69
N ILE A 39 -1.85 -1.19 0.59
CA ILE A 39 -1.39 -0.90 -0.78
C ILE A 39 -1.24 0.62 -1.01
N SER A 40 -2.05 1.45 -0.36
CA SER A 40 -1.94 2.92 -0.46
C SER A 40 -0.57 3.45 -0.05
N SER A 41 0.21 2.66 0.69
CA SER A 41 1.60 2.95 1.06
C SER A 41 2.59 3.03 -0.11
N VAL A 42 2.16 2.88 -1.37
CA VAL A 42 2.98 3.19 -2.55
C VAL A 42 3.60 4.60 -2.50
N ILE A 43 3.03 5.50 -1.69
CA ILE A 43 3.57 6.82 -1.33
C ILE A 43 5.04 6.75 -0.84
N ILE A 44 5.50 5.61 -0.30
CA ILE A 44 6.90 5.40 0.08
C ILE A 44 7.89 5.72 -1.04
N VAL A 45 7.51 5.47 -2.31
CA VAL A 45 8.35 5.78 -3.47
C VAL A 45 8.58 7.29 -3.56
N GLY A 46 7.53 8.09 -3.39
CA GLY A 46 7.63 9.55 -3.36
C GLY A 46 8.42 10.05 -2.14
N ALA A 47 8.22 9.43 -0.97
CA ALA A 47 8.94 9.78 0.25
C ALA A 47 10.45 9.54 0.11
N LEU A 48 10.87 8.44 -0.51
CA LEU A 48 12.28 8.14 -0.79
C LEU A 48 12.89 9.14 -1.77
N ILE A 49 12.16 9.53 -2.82
CA ILE A 49 12.62 10.56 -3.77
C ILE A 49 12.79 11.91 -3.04
N ALA A 50 11.85 12.29 -2.18
CA ALA A 50 11.93 13.52 -1.40
C ALA A 50 13.08 13.49 -0.37
N ALA A 51 13.30 12.35 0.30
CA ALA A 51 14.40 12.16 1.24
C ALA A 51 15.77 12.15 0.53
N ALA A 52 15.82 11.68 -0.72
CA ALA A 52 17.01 11.69 -1.55
C ALA A 52 17.26 13.03 -2.25
N ALA A 53 16.36 14.01 -2.13
CA ALA A 53 16.48 15.30 -2.80
C ALA A 53 17.77 16.01 -2.38
N SER A 54 18.69 16.18 -3.33
CA SER A 54 19.98 16.84 -3.17
C SER A 54 19.96 18.22 -3.84
N GLY A 55 19.26 19.18 -3.22
CA GLY A 55 19.28 20.58 -3.62
C GLY A 55 20.16 21.42 -2.67
N ALA A 56 21.06 22.24 -3.23
CA ALA A 56 21.85 23.20 -2.47
C ALA A 56 20.99 24.41 -2.06
N GLY A 57 20.75 24.57 -0.75
CA GLY A 57 19.99 25.70 -0.18
C GLY A 57 19.02 25.29 0.94
N ALA A 58 18.45 26.28 1.65
CA ALA A 58 17.52 26.06 2.77
C ALA A 58 16.31 25.16 2.43
N ALA A 59 15.87 25.16 1.16
CA ALA A 59 14.80 24.29 0.67
C ALA A 59 15.17 22.80 0.57
N GLY A 60 16.46 22.48 0.38
CA GLY A 60 16.94 21.09 0.33
C GLY A 60 16.92 20.41 1.71
N GLY A 61 17.20 21.18 2.77
CA GLY A 61 17.13 20.69 4.16
C GLY A 61 15.70 20.32 4.58
N THR A 62 14.72 21.18 4.27
CA THR A 62 13.30 20.93 4.57
C THR A 62 12.76 19.72 3.82
N SER A 63 13.10 19.58 2.52
CA SER A 63 12.67 18.46 1.69
C SER A 63 13.18 17.12 2.24
N LYS A 64 14.45 17.07 2.66
CA LYS A 64 15.05 15.90 3.29
C LYS A 64 14.38 15.51 4.61
N TRP A 65 14.13 16.48 5.48
CA TRP A 65 13.46 16.23 6.77
C TRP A 65 12.01 15.76 6.60
N LEU A 66 11.25 16.40 5.71
CA LEU A 66 9.89 15.97 5.40
C LEU A 66 9.87 14.61 4.70
N GLY A 67 10.82 14.33 3.81
CA GLY A 67 11.00 13.02 3.19
C GLY A 67 11.31 11.93 4.22
N LEU A 68 12.21 12.21 5.17
CA LEU A 68 12.51 11.29 6.28
C LEU A 68 11.26 10.98 7.11
N LEU A 69 10.51 12.01 7.50
CA LEU A 69 9.25 11.86 8.24
C LEU A 69 8.23 11.05 7.44
N ALA A 70 8.08 11.34 6.15
CA ALA A 70 7.19 10.62 5.25
C ALA A 70 7.60 9.14 5.11
N VAL A 71 8.89 8.82 5.08
CA VAL A 71 9.38 7.43 5.06
C VAL A 71 8.99 6.69 6.34
N VAL A 72 9.13 7.33 7.50
CA VAL A 72 8.73 6.73 8.79
C VAL A 72 7.22 6.47 8.81
N LEU A 73 6.40 7.46 8.45
CA LEU A 73 4.95 7.32 8.44
C LEU A 73 4.46 6.28 7.42
N ALA A 74 5.03 6.27 6.22
CA ALA A 74 4.73 5.28 5.20
C ALA A 74 5.13 3.87 5.68
N SER A 75 6.28 3.71 6.32
CA SER A 75 6.72 2.43 6.89
C SER A 75 5.72 1.90 7.91
N VAL A 76 5.22 2.75 8.83
CA VAL A 76 4.19 2.35 9.80
C VAL A 76 2.92 1.86 9.09
N ASN A 77 2.48 2.54 8.03
CA ASN A 77 1.31 2.12 7.26
C ASN A 77 1.54 0.80 6.50
N ILE A 78 2.74 0.58 5.92
CA ILE A 78 3.12 -0.69 5.27
C ILE A 78 3.06 -1.83 6.29
N PHE A 79 3.85 -1.74 7.36
CA PHE A 79 3.99 -2.84 8.31
C PHE A 79 2.68 -3.06 9.09
N GLY A 80 2.04 -2.00 9.56
CA GLY A 80 0.76 -2.08 10.27
C GLY A 80 -0.35 -2.62 9.37
N GLY A 81 -0.48 -2.09 8.15
CA GLY A 81 -1.49 -2.50 7.18
C GLY A 81 -1.35 -3.99 6.84
N PHE A 82 -0.17 -4.44 6.39
CA PHE A 82 0.03 -5.84 6.03
C PHE A 82 -0.06 -6.79 7.24
N ALA A 83 0.44 -6.41 8.42
CA ALA A 83 0.33 -7.27 9.62
C ALA A 83 -1.14 -7.48 10.04
N VAL A 84 -1.96 -6.43 9.98
CA VAL A 84 -3.39 -6.53 10.30
C VAL A 84 -4.12 -7.33 9.22
N THR A 85 -3.86 -7.09 7.94
CA THR A 85 -4.48 -7.87 6.85
C THR A 85 -4.15 -9.36 6.97
N GLN A 86 -2.90 -9.72 7.29
CA GLN A 86 -2.53 -11.12 7.50
C GLN A 86 -3.30 -11.77 8.65
N ARG A 87 -3.45 -11.06 9.78
CA ARG A 87 -4.28 -11.54 10.91
C ARG A 87 -5.74 -11.72 10.51
N MET A 88 -6.29 -10.79 9.72
CA MET A 88 -7.66 -10.88 9.22
C MET A 88 -7.86 -12.09 8.30
N LEU A 89 -6.97 -12.28 7.32
CA LEU A 89 -7.04 -13.40 6.39
C LEU A 89 -6.79 -14.76 7.07
N ALA A 90 -5.94 -14.79 8.10
CA ALA A 90 -5.70 -16.00 8.88
C ALA A 90 -6.96 -16.56 9.56
N MET A 91 -7.94 -15.70 9.91
CA MET A 91 -9.22 -16.13 10.48
C MET A 91 -10.11 -16.90 9.49
N TYR A 92 -9.89 -16.72 8.17
CA TYR A 92 -10.61 -17.45 7.12
C TYR A 92 -9.90 -18.75 6.72
N ARG A 93 -8.68 -19.00 7.21
CA ARG A 93 -7.99 -20.27 6.96
C ARG A 93 -8.60 -21.33 7.88
N LYS A 94 -9.11 -22.40 7.28
CA LYS A 94 -9.62 -23.56 8.02
C LYS A 94 -8.47 -24.10 8.88
N LYS A 95 -8.65 -24.12 10.21
CA LYS A 95 -7.68 -24.73 11.14
C LYS A 95 -7.47 -26.17 10.68
N ALA A 96 -6.24 -26.57 10.39
CA ALA A 96 -5.92 -27.98 10.15
C ALA A 96 -6.45 -28.79 11.36
N PRO A 97 -7.08 -29.96 11.16
CA PRO A 97 -7.63 -30.72 12.26
C PRO A 97 -6.53 -30.99 13.27
N ALA A 98 -6.75 -30.57 14.51
CA ALA A 98 -5.86 -30.87 15.62
C ALA A 98 -5.92 -32.39 15.86
N GLY A 99 -4.97 -33.13 15.30
CA GLY A 99 -4.96 -34.59 15.42
C GLY A 99 -3.99 -35.37 14.52
N ALA A 100 -2.99 -34.74 13.91
CA ALA A 100 -1.92 -35.44 13.18
C ALA A 100 -0.54 -35.09 13.76
N GLN A 101 -0.39 -35.24 15.07
CA GLN A 101 0.88 -35.51 15.72
C GLN A 101 0.62 -36.64 16.71
N LYS A 102 0.87 -37.86 16.25
CA LYS A 102 1.36 -38.94 17.11
C LYS A 102 2.87 -38.79 17.18
#